data_AF-A0A4V2W3U5-F1
#
_entry.id   AF-A0A4V2W3U5-F1
#
_cell.length_a   1.000
_cell.length_b   1.000
_cell.length_c   1.000
_cell.angle_alpha   90.00
_cell.angle_beta   90.00
_cell.angle_gamma   90.00
#
_symmetry.space_group_name_H-M   'P 1'
#
loop_
_entity.id
_entity.type
_entity.pdbx_description
1 polymer ?
#
loop_
_entity_poly.entity_id
_entity_poly.type
_entity_poly.pdbx_seq_one_letter_code
_entity_poly.pdbx_strand_id
1 'polypeptide(L)'
;MRGKPVIILFTLVISGLVLLFSISGAVHIAGRLEMVSTGEISVLGYAGRWLRLIVEIVLSALTLYAIFKRPSWGRVVTVCFAVMFCVVGFEALLTPDPTPLFPLNGAAEKAGAQIANVAMGIGFLAYLGFVMFGRKTRDYFARPAAASENHSIRQN
;
A
#
# COMPACT_ATOMS: atom_id res chain seq x y z
N MET A 1 17.05 3.53 15.65
CA MET A 1 15.62 3.49 15.24
C MET A 1 14.64 4.08 16.27
N ARG A 2 15.08 4.52 17.46
CA ARG A 2 14.20 5.18 18.45
C ARG A 2 13.74 6.54 17.92
N GLY A 3 12.45 6.69 17.61
CA GLY A 3 11.86 7.98 17.23
C GLY A 3 10.92 7.98 16.00
N LYS A 4 10.81 6.88 15.24
CA LYS A 4 9.83 6.80 14.13
C LYS A 4 8.43 6.50 14.69
N PRO A 5 7.39 7.27 14.33
CA PRO A 5 6.01 6.93 14.71
C PRO A 5 5.62 5.54 14.21
N VAL A 6 4.86 4.78 15.00
CA VAL A 6 4.42 3.40 14.65
C VAL A 6 3.73 3.36 13.29
N ILE A 7 2.89 4.36 13.00
CA ILE A 7 2.19 4.49 11.72
C ILE A 7 3.15 4.59 10.51
N ILE A 8 4.30 5.24 10.67
CA ILE A 8 5.32 5.36 9.62
C ILE A 8 6.04 4.02 9.42
N LEU A 9 6.31 3.28 10.50
CA LEU A 9 6.87 1.92 10.39
C LEU A 9 5.91 0.98 9.69
N PHE A 10 4.62 1.06 10.04
CA PHE A 10 3.58 0.28 9.39
C PHE A 10 3.45 0.63 7.90
N THR A 11 3.46 1.93 7.56
CA THR A 11 3.48 2.42 6.18
C THR A 11 4.71 1.91 5.42
N LEU A 12 5.88 1.90 6.05
CA LEU A 12 7.12 1.37 5.47
C LEU A 12 6.98 -0.11 5.10
N VAL A 13 6.45 -0.92 6.01
CA VAL A 13 6.26 -2.36 5.78
C VAL A 13 5.24 -2.59 4.66
N ILE A 14 4.07 -1.93 4.72
CA ILE A 14 3.04 -2.08 3.69
C ILE A 14 3.56 -1.64 2.33
N SER A 15 4.16 -0.45 2.22
CA SER A 15 4.68 0.05 0.93
C SER A 15 5.79 -0.85 0.37
N GLY A 16 6.64 -1.44 1.23
CA GLY A 16 7.62 -2.45 0.82
C GLY A 16 6.96 -3.72 0.26
N LEU A 17 5.94 -4.25 0.95
CA LEU A 17 5.22 -5.43 0.49
C LEU A 17 4.46 -5.17 -0.81
N VAL A 18 3.73 -4.04 -0.90
CA VAL A 18 3.02 -3.64 -2.12
C VAL A 18 3.99 -3.50 -3.29
N LEU A 19 5.15 -2.89 -3.09
CA LEU A 19 6.18 -2.79 -4.13
C LEU A 19 6.63 -4.17 -4.63
N LEU A 20 6.93 -5.11 -3.72
CA LEU A 20 7.35 -6.46 -4.07
C LEU A 20 6.26 -7.22 -4.84
N PHE A 21 5.01 -7.17 -4.36
CA PHE A 21 3.89 -7.82 -5.03
C PHE A 21 3.58 -7.19 -6.39
N SER A 22 3.69 -5.86 -6.52
CA SER A 22 3.45 -5.18 -7.79
C SER A 22 4.53 -5.48 -8.82
N ILE A 23 5.80 -5.57 -8.42
CA ILE A 23 6.89 -6.00 -9.29
C ILE A 23 6.68 -7.46 -9.75
N SER A 24 6.35 -8.36 -8.82
CA SER A 24 6.04 -9.76 -9.15
C SER A 24 4.85 -9.86 -10.11
N GLY A 25 3.77 -9.10 -9.84
CA GLY A 25 2.61 -9.00 -10.71
C GLY A 25 2.94 -8.48 -12.10
N ALA A 26 3.81 -7.47 -12.21
CA ALA A 26 4.26 -6.93 -13.50
C ALA A 26 5.02 -7.98 -14.33
N VAL A 27 5.90 -8.76 -13.70
CA VAL A 27 6.60 -9.87 -14.37
C VAL A 27 5.61 -10.93 -14.86
N HIS A 28 4.63 -11.29 -14.02
CA HIS A 28 3.61 -12.28 -14.39
C HIS A 28 2.70 -11.81 -15.53
N ILE A 29 2.33 -10.54 -15.55
CA ILE A 29 1.52 -9.94 -16.63
C ILE A 29 2.33 -9.81 -17.92
N ALA A 30 3.63 -9.48 -17.83
CA ALA A 30 4.52 -9.45 -18.99
C ALA A 30 4.61 -10.82 -19.68
N GLY A 31 4.66 -11.91 -18.91
CA GLY A 31 4.63 -13.27 -19.44
C GLY A 31 3.32 -13.69 -20.11
N ARG A 32 2.23 -12.92 -19.96
CA ARG A 32 0.91 -13.20 -20.56
C ARG A 32 0.63 -12.38 -21.82
N LEU A 33 1.65 -11.78 -22.44
CA LEU A 33 1.50 -10.98 -23.65
C LEU A 33 0.85 -11.78 -24.80
N GLU A 34 1.14 -13.07 -24.90
CA GLU A 34 0.57 -13.97 -25.90
C GLU A 34 -0.96 -14.13 -25.78
N MET A 35 -1.53 -14.01 -24.57
CA MET A 35 -2.99 -14.08 -24.37
C MET A 35 -3.72 -12.84 -24.93
N VAL A 36 -3.00 -11.74 -25.14
CA VAL A 36 -3.55 -10.54 -25.78
C VAL A 36 -3.55 -10.70 -27.29
N SER A 37 -2.55 -11.36 -27.87
CA SER A 37 -2.49 -11.61 -29.31
C SER A 37 -3.48 -12.69 -29.78
N THR A 38 -3.84 -13.63 -28.91
CA THR A 38 -4.87 -14.65 -29.18
C THR A 38 -6.31 -14.16 -28.97
N GLY A 39 -6.49 -12.95 -28.43
CA GLY A 39 -7.81 -12.34 -28.19
C GLY A 39 -8.55 -12.82 -26.94
N GLU A 40 -7.91 -13.63 -26.09
CA GLU A 40 -8.50 -14.11 -24.82
C GLU A 40 -8.67 -12.98 -23.79
N ILE A 41 -7.85 -11.93 -23.87
CA ILE A 41 -7.91 -10.76 -22.99
C ILE A 41 -8.05 -9.49 -23.84
N SER A 42 -8.98 -8.60 -23.47
CA SER A 42 -9.12 -7.31 -24.14
C SER A 42 -7.87 -6.45 -23.95
N VAL A 43 -7.42 -5.79 -25.03
CA VAL A 43 -6.25 -4.89 -25.00
C VAL A 43 -6.43 -3.79 -23.93
N LEU A 44 -7.65 -3.27 -23.80
CA LEU A 44 -7.98 -2.27 -22.79
C LEU A 44 -7.88 -2.82 -21.35
N GLY A 45 -8.30 -4.07 -21.11
CA GLY A 45 -8.15 -4.74 -19.82
C GLY A 45 -6.69 -5.01 -19.47
N TYR A 46 -5.88 -5.42 -20.45
CA TYR A 46 -4.45 -5.62 -20.27
C TYR A 46 -3.71 -4.30 -19.97
N ALA A 47 -3.99 -3.24 -20.74
CA ALA A 47 -3.44 -1.91 -20.52
C ALA A 47 -3.85 -1.33 -19.15
N GLY A 48 -5.11 -1.52 -18.74
CA GLY A 48 -5.59 -1.11 -17.42
C GLY A 48 -4.86 -1.78 -16.27
N ARG A 49 -4.56 -3.09 -16.37
CA ARG A 49 -3.76 -3.81 -15.37
C ARG A 49 -2.32 -3.28 -15.29
N TRP A 50 -1.69 -3.02 -16.44
CA TRP A 50 -0.36 -2.42 -16.48
C TRP A 50 -0.34 -1.02 -15.84
N LEU A 51 -1.30 -0.18 -16.19
CA LEU A 51 -1.42 1.16 -15.62
C LEU A 51 -1.54 1.11 -14.10
N ARG A 52 -2.41 0.23 -13.59
CA ARG A 52 -2.56 0.01 -12.14
C ARG A 52 -1.24 -0.40 -11.49
N LEU A 53 -0.54 -1.40 -12.03
CA LEU A 53 0.74 -1.86 -11.47
C LEU A 53 1.82 -0.78 -11.51
N ILE A 54 1.90 0.01 -12.58
CA ILE A 54 2.84 1.12 -12.69
C ILE A 54 2.55 2.16 -11.60
N VAL A 55 1.28 2.52 -11.41
CA VAL A 55 0.87 3.45 -10.35
C VAL A 55 1.21 2.88 -8.96
N GLU A 56 0.93 1.60 -8.71
CA GLU A 56 1.26 0.93 -7.45
C GLU A 56 2.76 0.92 -7.16
N ILE A 57 3.59 0.58 -8.15
CA ILE A 57 5.07 0.57 -8.05
C ILE A 57 5.60 1.98 -7.78
N VAL A 58 5.21 2.95 -8.60
CA VAL A 58 5.70 4.33 -8.49
C VAL A 58 5.30 4.94 -7.16
N LEU A 59 4.04 4.78 -6.75
CA LEU A 59 3.54 5.37 -5.51
C LEU A 59 4.15 4.70 -4.27
N SER A 60 4.37 3.38 -4.31
CA SER A 60 5.06 2.64 -3.24
C SER A 60 6.53 3.07 -3.14
N ALA A 61 7.24 3.16 -4.26
CA ALA A 61 8.63 3.60 -4.31
C ALA A 61 8.79 5.06 -3.82
N LEU A 62 7.91 5.96 -4.25
CA LEU A 62 7.89 7.35 -3.78
C LEU A 62 7.57 7.44 -2.29
N THR A 63 6.69 6.58 -1.77
CA THR A 63 6.36 6.53 -0.33
C THR A 63 7.57 6.06 0.48
N LEU A 64 8.25 4.99 0.05
CA LEU A 64 9.49 4.54 0.68
C LEU A 64 10.55 5.65 0.66
N TYR A 65 10.77 6.26 -0.50
CA TYR A 65 11.67 7.40 -0.64
C TYR A 65 11.31 8.55 0.31
N ALA A 66 10.03 8.92 0.37
CA ALA A 66 9.53 9.96 1.25
C ALA A 66 9.77 9.64 2.72
N ILE A 67 9.56 8.39 3.15
CA ILE A 67 9.80 7.96 4.53
C ILE A 67 11.28 8.08 4.90
N PHE A 68 12.20 7.79 3.98
CA PHE A 68 13.65 7.88 4.24
C PHE A 68 14.18 9.31 4.14
N LYS A 69 13.86 10.05 3.08
CA LYS A 69 14.42 11.39 2.82
C LYS A 69 13.63 12.52 3.49
N ARG A 70 12.39 12.27 3.92
CA ARG A 70 11.49 13.23 4.57
C ARG A 70 11.37 14.57 3.81
N PRO A 71 11.07 14.57 2.50
CA PRO A 71 10.78 15.80 1.78
C PRO A 71 9.47 16.42 2.30
N SER A 72 9.29 17.73 2.12
CA SER A 72 8.08 18.47 2.53
C SER A 72 6.81 17.91 1.88
N TRP A 73 6.91 17.43 0.63
CA TRP A 73 5.83 16.77 -0.10
C TRP A 73 5.61 15.30 0.30
N GLY A 74 6.49 14.72 1.12
CA GLY A 74 6.44 13.30 1.48
C GLY A 74 5.17 12.87 2.20
N ARG A 75 4.53 13.82 2.92
CA ARG A 75 3.22 13.60 3.53
C ARG A 75 2.13 13.39 2.49
N VAL A 76 2.10 14.22 1.44
CA VAL A 76 1.07 14.14 0.38
C VAL A 76 1.16 12.79 -0.31
N VAL A 77 2.37 12.36 -0.67
CA VAL A 77 2.60 11.04 -1.28
C VAL A 77 2.16 9.90 -0.37
N THR A 78 2.49 9.97 0.91
CA THR A 78 2.06 8.93 1.88
C THR A 78 0.54 8.87 2.03
N VAL A 79 -0.15 10.03 1.98
CA VAL A 79 -1.62 10.09 1.99
C VAL A 79 -2.19 9.51 0.71
N CYS A 80 -1.68 9.90 -0.47
CA CYS A 80 -2.11 9.33 -1.74
C CYS A 80 -1.93 7.81 -1.76
N PHE A 81 -0.81 7.30 -1.24
CA PHE A 81 -0.57 5.88 -1.08
C PHE A 81 -1.60 5.22 -0.16
N ALA A 82 -1.88 5.81 1.00
CA ALA A 82 -2.87 5.27 1.93
C ALA A 82 -4.29 5.23 1.32
N VAL A 83 -4.69 6.26 0.57
CA VAL A 83 -5.97 6.29 -0.15
C VAL A 83 -6.00 5.19 -1.20
N MET A 84 -4.97 5.08 -2.04
CA MET A 84 -4.90 4.05 -3.09
C MET A 84 -4.94 2.65 -2.49
N PHE A 85 -4.19 2.41 -1.42
CA PHE A 85 -4.20 1.13 -0.69
C PHE A 85 -5.59 0.82 -0.10
N CYS A 86 -6.30 1.82 0.44
CA CYS A 86 -7.67 1.63 0.90
C CYS A 86 -8.61 1.31 -0.27
N VAL A 87 -8.51 2.00 -1.39
CA VAL A 87 -9.35 1.74 -2.58
C VAL A 87 -9.15 0.32 -3.08
N VAL A 88 -7.89 -0.11 -3.23
CA VAL A 88 -7.54 -1.47 -3.63
C VAL A 88 -8.03 -2.50 -2.61
N GLY A 89 -7.87 -2.21 -1.32
CA GLY A 89 -8.37 -3.05 -0.23
C GLY A 89 -9.90 -3.20 -0.28
N PHE A 90 -10.64 -2.10 -0.45
CA PHE A 90 -12.09 -2.12 -0.58
C PHE A 90 -12.56 -2.84 -1.85
N GLU A 91 -11.88 -2.66 -2.97
CA GLU A 91 -12.16 -3.41 -4.21
C GLU A 91 -12.00 -4.92 -3.96
N ALA A 92 -10.93 -5.35 -3.29
CA ALA A 92 -10.72 -6.75 -2.93
C ALA A 92 -11.80 -7.30 -1.97
N LEU A 93 -12.38 -6.45 -1.11
CA LEU A 93 -13.49 -6.81 -0.23
C LEU A 93 -14.84 -6.91 -0.97
N LEU A 94 -15.08 -6.05 -1.96
CA LEU A 94 -16.32 -6.01 -2.74
C LEU A 94 -16.38 -7.11 -3.81
N THR A 95 -15.24 -7.47 -4.37
CA THR A 95 -15.08 -8.55 -5.35
C THR A 95 -14.09 -9.59 -4.80
N PRO A 96 -14.48 -10.37 -3.77
CA PRO A 96 -13.63 -11.43 -3.25
C PRO A 96 -13.34 -12.46 -4.35
N ASP A 97 -12.08 -12.86 -4.48
CA ASP A 97 -11.64 -13.85 -5.45
C ASP A 97 -12.48 -15.13 -5.30
N PRO A 98 -13.14 -15.64 -6.36
CA PRO A 98 -13.99 -16.83 -6.28
C PRO A 98 -13.22 -18.10 -5.96
N THR A 99 -11.88 -18.08 -6.02
CA THR A 99 -11.01 -19.21 -5.69
C THR A 99 -10.28 -18.99 -4.36
N PRO A 100 -10.90 -19.31 -3.21
CA PRO A 100 -10.19 -19.26 -1.93
C PRO A 100 -9.04 -20.27 -1.93
N LEU A 101 -7.85 -19.83 -1.51
CA LEU A 101 -6.67 -20.69 -1.35
C LEU A 101 -6.91 -21.87 -0.37
N PHE A 102 -7.90 -21.74 0.50
CA PHE A 102 -8.38 -22.79 1.39
C PHE A 102 -9.91 -22.91 1.24
N PRO A 103 -10.41 -23.86 0.44
CA PRO A 103 -11.83 -24.17 0.40
C PRO A 103 -12.21 -24.85 1.71
N LEU A 104 -12.78 -24.08 2.64
CA LEU A 104 -13.20 -24.60 3.93
C LEU A 104 -14.74 -24.65 3.96
N ASN A 105 -15.26 -25.83 4.28
CA ASN A 105 -16.69 -26.14 4.28
C ASN A 105 -17.33 -25.68 5.59
N GLY A 106 -18.18 -24.64 5.56
CA GLY A 106 -19.07 -24.34 6.69
C GLY A 106 -19.72 -22.95 6.71
N ALA A 107 -20.95 -22.87 7.21
CA ALA A 107 -21.68 -21.62 7.42
C ALA A 107 -21.01 -20.71 8.50
N ALA A 108 -20.30 -21.29 9.46
CA ALA A 108 -19.55 -20.56 10.49
C ALA A 108 -18.33 -19.79 9.92
N GLU A 109 -17.72 -20.29 8.84
CA GLU A 109 -16.58 -19.64 8.20
C GLU A 109 -16.98 -18.49 7.29
N LYS A 110 -18.17 -18.54 6.67
CA LYS A 110 -18.71 -17.38 5.95
C LYS A 110 -18.91 -16.19 6.91
N ALA A 111 -19.39 -16.45 8.12
CA ALA A 111 -19.49 -15.43 9.16
C ALA A 111 -18.10 -14.95 9.62
N GLY A 112 -17.14 -15.87 9.81
CA GLY A 112 -15.75 -15.52 10.16
C GLY A 112 -15.04 -14.67 9.10
N ALA A 113 -15.18 -15.03 7.81
CA ALA A 113 -14.64 -14.29 6.68
C ALA A 113 -15.29 -12.91 6.54
N GLN A 114 -16.60 -12.80 6.74
CA GLN A 114 -17.28 -11.50 6.77
C GLN A 114 -16.78 -10.61 7.92
N ILE A 115 -16.61 -11.17 9.12
CA ILE A 115 -16.07 -10.43 10.27
C ILE A 115 -14.62 -9.98 10.00
N ALA A 116 -13.79 -10.86 9.42
CA ALA A 116 -12.41 -10.52 9.05
C ALA A 116 -12.37 -9.40 8.00
N ASN A 117 -13.25 -9.45 6.99
CA ASN A 117 -13.39 -8.44 5.96
C ASN A 117 -13.82 -7.08 6.52
N VAL A 118 -14.80 -7.06 7.42
CA VAL A 118 -15.24 -5.84 8.12
C VAL A 118 -14.14 -5.29 9.02
N ALA A 119 -13.47 -6.13 9.80
CA ALA A 119 -12.35 -5.73 10.65
C ALA A 119 -11.19 -5.15 9.82
N MET A 120 -10.91 -5.74 8.66
CA MET A 120 -9.89 -5.27 7.73
C MET A 120 -10.28 -3.92 7.12
N GLY A 121 -11.53 -3.75 6.70
CA GLY A 121 -12.06 -2.47 6.22
C GLY A 121 -11.98 -1.35 7.27
N ILE A 122 -12.36 -1.63 8.52
CA ILE A 122 -12.19 -0.71 9.65
C ILE A 122 -10.70 -0.39 9.87
N GLY A 123 -9.84 -1.40 9.79
CA GLY A 123 -8.39 -1.24 9.90
C GLY A 123 -7.80 -0.31 8.83
N PHE A 124 -8.24 -0.43 7.58
CA PHE A 124 -7.85 0.45 6.48
C PHE A 124 -8.31 1.89 6.70
N LEU A 125 -9.56 2.09 7.12
CA LEU A 125 -10.09 3.43 7.44
C LEU A 125 -9.34 4.08 8.61
N ALA A 126 -9.07 3.31 9.68
CA ALA A 126 -8.29 3.78 10.81
C ALA A 126 -6.87 4.17 10.38
N TYR A 127 -6.20 3.32 9.59
CA TYR A 127 -4.88 3.60 9.02
C TYR A 127 -4.88 4.90 8.21
N LEU A 128 -5.83 5.06 7.29
CA LEU A 128 -5.98 6.27 6.49
C LEU A 128 -6.20 7.51 7.37
N GLY A 129 -7.06 7.41 8.38
CA GLY A 129 -7.28 8.48 9.36
C GLY A 129 -6.00 8.88 10.11
N PHE A 130 -5.21 7.91 10.56
CA PHE A 130 -3.93 8.17 11.24
C PHE A 130 -2.87 8.78 10.32
N VAL A 131 -2.87 8.43 9.02
CA VAL A 131 -1.95 9.03 8.05
C VAL A 131 -2.39 10.46 7.69
N MET A 132 -3.68 10.70 7.49
CA MET A 132 -4.21 12.02 7.11
C MET A 132 -4.17 13.04 8.26
N PHE A 133 -4.68 12.66 9.43
CA PHE A 133 -4.90 13.58 10.55
C PHE A 133 -3.92 13.37 11.72
N GLY A 134 -3.06 12.35 11.66
CA GLY A 134 -2.12 12.06 12.74
C GLY A 134 -1.09 13.18 12.92
N ARG A 135 -1.11 13.84 14.08
CA ARG A 135 -0.12 14.86 14.47
C ARG A 135 1.31 14.31 14.41
N LYS A 136 1.54 13.07 14.85
CA LYS A 136 2.85 12.41 14.77
C LYS A 136 3.34 12.21 13.34
N THR A 137 2.45 11.91 12.40
CA THR A 137 2.76 11.79 10.95
C THR A 137 3.15 13.14 10.38
N ARG A 138 2.38 14.19 10.71
CA ARG A 138 2.69 15.57 10.31
C ARG A 138 4.04 16.03 10.84
N ASP A 139 4.28 15.81 12.13
CA ASP A 139 5.53 16.23 12.79
C ASP A 139 6.75 15.46 12.24
N TYR A 140 6.56 14.22 11.79
CA TYR A 140 7.62 13.41 11.17
C TYR A 140 8.09 14.01 9.83
N PHE A 141 7.17 14.43 8.96
CA PHE A 141 7.49 15.02 7.66
C PHE A 141 7.79 16.52 7.74
N ALA A 142 7.45 17.20 8.84
CA ALA A 142 7.79 18.60 9.05
C ALA A 142 9.26 18.84 9.41
N ARG A 143 9.99 17.79 9.85
CA ARG A 143 11.41 17.89 10.22
C ARG A 143 12.29 17.25 9.13
N PRO A 144 13.02 18.05 8.33
CA PRO A 144 13.89 17.52 7.28
C PRO A 144 14.98 16.64 7.89
N ALA A 145 15.38 15.59 7.17
CA ALA A 145 16.34 14.59 7.68
C ALA A 145 17.68 15.20 8.14
N ALA A 146 18.16 16.25 7.47
CA ALA A 146 19.39 16.95 7.81
C ALA A 146 19.35 17.67 9.18
N ALA A 147 18.17 18.04 9.67
CA ALA A 147 18.03 18.72 10.96
C ALA A 147 18.15 17.76 12.17
N SER A 148 17.96 16.45 11.98
CA SER A 148 18.09 15.49 13.09
C SER A 148 19.52 15.02 13.34
N GLU A 149 20.42 15.10 12.35
CA GLU A 149 21.85 14.75 12.50
C GLU A 149 22.61 15.77 13.34
N ASN A 150 22.34 17.07 13.16
CA ASN A 150 23.00 18.12 13.96
C ASN A 150 22.61 18.09 15.44
N HIS A 151 21.46 17.51 15.78
CA HIS A 151 21.02 17.46 17.18
C HIS A 151 21.66 16.31 17.97
N SER A 152 22.05 15.21 17.29
CA SER A 152 22.79 14.10 17.91
C SER A 152 24.27 14.42 18.11
N ILE A 153 24.85 15.31 17.30
CA ILE A 153 26.26 15.72 17.43
C ILE A 153 26.45 16.68 18.62
N ARG A 154 25.43 17.48 18.98
CA ARG A 154 25.50 18.43 20.10
C ARG A 154 25.19 17.82 21.48
N GLN A 155 24.90 16.53 21.57
CA GLN A 155 24.59 15.85 22.84
C GLN A 155 25.66 14.81 23.26
N ASN A 156 26.76 14.73 22.52
CA ASN A 156 27.99 14.06 22.93
C ASN A 156 29.07 15.11 23.22
#